data_AF-A0A4Y7IX78-F1
#
_entry.id   AF-A0A4Y7IX78-F1
#
_cell.length_a   1.000
_cell.length_b   1.000
_cell.length_c   1.000
_cell.angle_alpha   90.00
_cell.angle_beta   90.00
_cell.angle_gamma   90.00
#
_symmetry.space_group_name_H-M   'P 1'
#
loop_
_entity.id
_entity.type
_entity.pdbx_description
1 polymer ?
#
loop_
_entity_poly.entity_id
_entity_poly.type
_entity_poly.pdbx_seq_one_letter_code
_entity_poly.pdbx_strand_id
1 'polypeptide(L)'
;VFQQAWKEACQWRGKARMYVPKGRYMVVGPMAFVGPCKGYMMVQVQGSLIAPYGLSKNNEDSWIRFQYINGLRIFGGGTFDGQGASAWKYRKCTHNCRNLPVSIRFDFVTNGLVQRIRSINSKAFHINVFGCKKLKFKFLEITAPDDSPNTDGIHMGHSNEVTVYDSHISTGDDCISIGPGSFDTYISKVVCGPGHDYCPSGSCGIRSPSQVHIRDLTFKDIWGTSGTKLAVDLSCSSRVPCRNFKLHNIHLSYKGNSRVSTSSCSNVEGTSYGHQIPPSCIA
;
A
#
# COMPACT_ATOMS: atom_id res chain seq x y z
N VAL A 1 9.74 -15.81 20.33
CA VAL A 1 10.85 -14.83 20.57
C VAL A 1 10.41 -13.39 20.30
N PHE A 2 10.07 -12.99 19.06
CA PHE A 2 9.76 -11.58 18.75
C PHE A 2 8.61 -10.98 19.58
N GLN A 3 7.50 -11.70 19.77
CA GLN A 3 6.40 -11.22 20.59
C GLN A 3 6.77 -11.05 22.07
N GLN A 4 7.66 -11.91 22.60
CA GLN A 4 8.13 -11.78 23.97
C GLN A 4 9.04 -10.56 24.12
N ALA A 5 10.00 -10.39 23.19
CA ALA A 5 10.86 -9.21 23.14
C ALA A 5 10.03 -7.92 23.02
N TRP A 6 8.95 -7.93 22.22
CA TRP A 6 8.01 -6.82 22.14
C TRP A 6 7.32 -6.53 23.47
N LYS A 7 6.77 -7.56 24.14
CA LYS A 7 6.06 -7.39 25.43
C LYS A 7 6.96 -6.72 26.46
N GLU A 8 8.20 -7.16 26.60
CA GLU A 8 9.17 -6.58 27.53
C GLU A 8 9.53 -5.14 27.14
N ALA A 9 9.87 -4.91 25.87
CA ALA A 9 10.23 -3.59 25.37
C ALA A 9 9.07 -2.58 25.50
N CYS A 10 7.83 -3.01 25.28
CA CYS A 10 6.63 -2.17 25.39
C CYS A 10 6.33 -1.74 26.84
N GLN A 11 6.83 -2.49 27.84
CA GLN A 11 6.73 -2.13 29.27
C GLN A 11 7.86 -1.20 29.74
N TRP A 12 8.82 -0.86 28.88
CA TRP A 12 9.90 0.05 29.22
C TRP A 12 9.44 1.51 29.18
N ARG A 13 9.71 2.26 30.26
CA ARG A 13 9.46 3.71 30.35
C ARG A 13 10.64 4.44 29.69
N GLY A 14 10.64 4.54 28.37
CA GLY A 14 11.70 5.20 27.62
C GLY A 14 11.69 4.87 26.13
N LYS A 15 12.86 4.96 25.49
CA LYS A 15 13.06 4.50 24.12
C LYS A 15 13.44 3.01 24.14
N ALA A 16 12.55 2.15 23.69
CA ALA A 16 12.83 0.72 23.57
C ALA A 16 13.02 0.33 22.11
N ARG A 17 13.88 -0.67 21.85
CA ARG A 17 14.15 -1.17 20.50
C ARG A 17 14.03 -2.68 20.45
N MET A 18 13.06 -3.18 19.69
CA MET A 18 13.06 -4.56 19.20
C MET A 18 13.96 -4.63 17.97
N TYR A 19 14.95 -5.52 17.98
CA TYR A 19 15.91 -5.67 16.89
C TYR A 19 15.78 -7.06 16.25
N VAL A 20 15.64 -7.09 14.92
CA VAL A 20 15.70 -8.30 14.11
C VAL A 20 17.03 -8.27 13.34
N PRO A 21 18.03 -9.06 13.78
CA PRO A 21 19.35 -9.09 13.16
C PRO A 21 19.30 -9.58 11.70
N LYS A 22 20.43 -9.44 10.99
CA LYS A 22 20.59 -10.07 9.68
C LYS A 22 20.42 -11.59 9.80
N GLY A 23 19.64 -12.17 8.91
CA GLY A 23 19.28 -13.58 8.93
C GLY A 23 17.95 -13.83 8.22
N ARG A 24 17.56 -15.08 8.11
CA ARG A 24 16.25 -15.51 7.57
C ARG A 24 15.47 -16.19 8.69
N TYR A 25 14.29 -15.67 9.01
CA TYR A 25 13.47 -16.14 10.13
C TYR A 25 12.10 -16.55 9.62
N MET A 26 11.84 -17.86 9.59
CA MET A 26 10.51 -18.38 9.32
C MET A 26 9.60 -18.11 10.52
N VAL A 27 8.51 -17.39 10.29
CA VAL A 27 7.51 -17.13 11.30
C VAL A 27 6.53 -18.30 11.31
N VAL A 28 6.25 -18.84 12.49
CA VAL A 28 5.39 -20.04 12.67
C VAL A 28 3.89 -19.72 12.77
N GLY A 29 3.52 -18.44 12.81
CA GLY A 29 2.14 -17.99 12.93
C GLY A 29 2.01 -16.47 12.88
N PRO A 30 0.78 -15.92 12.93
CA PRO A 30 0.57 -14.47 12.97
C PRO A 30 1.23 -13.86 14.21
N MET A 31 1.86 -12.71 14.05
CA MET A 31 2.45 -11.94 15.15
C MET A 31 1.73 -10.61 15.31
N ALA A 32 1.03 -10.47 16.44
CA ALA A 32 0.48 -9.20 16.89
C ALA A 32 1.43 -8.52 17.90
N PHE A 33 1.78 -7.28 17.60
CA PHE A 33 2.54 -6.35 18.42
C PHE A 33 1.58 -5.27 18.92
N VAL A 34 1.11 -5.46 20.16
CA VAL A 34 -0.02 -4.71 20.71
C VAL A 34 0.47 -3.74 21.79
N GLY A 35 -0.05 -2.52 21.78
CA GLY A 35 0.09 -1.53 22.84
C GLY A 35 -1.13 -1.47 23.78
N PRO A 36 -1.31 -0.39 24.55
CA PRO A 36 -0.45 0.78 24.64
C PRO A 36 0.91 0.45 25.27
N CYS A 37 1.98 1.07 24.77
CA CYS A 37 3.32 0.95 25.34
C CYS A 37 3.62 2.11 26.28
N LYS A 38 4.43 1.88 27.31
CA LYS A 38 4.81 2.91 28.30
C LYS A 38 5.79 3.95 27.74
N GLY A 39 6.34 3.72 26.55
CA GLY A 39 7.29 4.60 25.88
C GLY A 39 7.30 4.41 24.36
N TYR A 40 8.25 5.07 23.70
CA TYR A 40 8.39 5.00 22.24
C TYR A 40 8.96 3.65 21.80
N MET A 41 8.28 3.02 20.85
CA MET A 41 8.69 1.73 20.30
C MET A 41 9.43 1.87 18.98
N MET A 42 10.66 1.38 18.95
CA MET A 42 11.45 1.20 17.73
C MET A 42 11.50 -0.28 17.36
N VAL A 43 11.27 -0.58 16.08
CA VAL A 43 11.43 -1.90 15.48
C VAL A 43 12.47 -1.77 14.39
N GLN A 44 13.67 -2.26 14.66
CA GLN A 44 14.77 -2.25 13.72
C GLN A 44 14.87 -3.63 13.06
N VAL A 45 14.50 -3.72 11.78
CA VAL A 45 14.55 -4.95 10.97
C VAL A 45 15.71 -4.88 10.00
N GLN A 46 16.73 -5.73 10.17
CA GLN A 46 17.83 -5.91 9.22
C GLN A 46 17.80 -7.28 8.53
N GLY A 47 17.13 -8.26 9.14
CA GLY A 47 16.92 -9.59 8.55
C GLY A 47 15.71 -9.68 7.63
N SER A 48 15.40 -10.91 7.23
CA SER A 48 14.21 -11.28 6.48
C SER A 48 13.26 -12.07 7.36
N LEU A 49 12.06 -11.54 7.58
CA LEU A 49 10.95 -12.26 8.19
C LEU A 49 10.15 -12.93 7.08
N ILE A 50 9.96 -14.24 7.18
CA ILE A 50 9.34 -15.07 6.14
C ILE A 50 8.01 -15.59 6.68
N ALA A 51 6.91 -15.27 5.98
CA ALA A 51 5.58 -15.71 6.35
C ALA A 51 5.44 -17.24 6.32
N PRO A 52 4.48 -17.81 7.08
CA PRO A 52 4.16 -19.24 6.94
C PRO A 52 3.78 -19.60 5.51
N TYR A 53 4.17 -20.79 5.07
CA TYR A 53 3.81 -21.31 3.76
C TYR A 53 2.33 -21.71 3.70
N GLY A 54 1.64 -21.33 2.61
CA GLY A 54 0.22 -21.63 2.43
C GLY A 54 -0.71 -20.80 3.33
N LEU A 55 -1.96 -21.23 3.47
CA LEU A 55 -2.95 -20.51 4.28
C LEU A 55 -3.00 -21.04 5.71
N SER A 56 -3.10 -20.12 6.67
CA SER A 56 -3.41 -20.47 8.05
C SER A 56 -4.76 -21.20 8.13
N LYS A 57 -4.89 -22.16 9.06
CA LYS A 57 -6.18 -22.79 9.36
C LYS A 57 -7.17 -21.80 9.98
N ASN A 58 -6.68 -20.78 10.69
CA ASN A 58 -7.50 -19.88 11.52
C ASN A 58 -8.05 -18.65 10.78
N ASN A 59 -7.88 -18.58 9.45
CA ASN A 59 -8.40 -17.48 8.63
C ASN A 59 -7.99 -16.08 9.12
N GLU A 60 -6.73 -15.96 9.54
CA GLU A 60 -6.13 -14.71 9.98
C GLU A 60 -6.09 -13.70 8.83
N ASP A 61 -6.36 -12.43 9.13
CA ASP A 61 -6.39 -11.33 8.16
C ASP A 61 -5.00 -10.72 7.91
N SER A 62 -4.01 -10.99 8.77
CA SER A 62 -2.61 -10.61 8.57
C SER A 62 -1.62 -11.52 9.30
N TRP A 63 -0.35 -11.53 8.89
CA TRP A 63 0.71 -12.28 9.60
C TRP A 63 1.65 -11.40 10.43
N ILE A 64 1.76 -10.10 10.14
CA ILE A 64 2.33 -9.09 11.05
C ILE A 64 1.27 -8.03 11.33
N ARG A 65 1.03 -7.73 12.61
CA ARG A 65 0.10 -6.67 13.03
C ARG A 65 0.73 -5.79 14.10
N PHE A 66 0.62 -4.47 13.92
CA PHE A 66 0.93 -3.46 14.92
C PHE A 66 -0.36 -2.75 15.33
N GLN A 67 -0.71 -2.79 16.62
CA GLN A 67 -2.04 -2.38 17.06
C GLN A 67 -2.02 -1.52 18.34
N TYR A 68 -2.79 -0.43 18.36
CA TYR A 68 -2.95 0.49 19.50
C TYR A 68 -1.62 1.09 20.02
N ILE A 69 -0.78 1.59 19.11
CA ILE A 69 0.55 2.12 19.45
C ILE A 69 0.64 3.60 19.09
N ASN A 70 1.09 4.43 20.04
CA ASN A 70 1.50 5.80 19.77
C ASN A 70 3.02 5.89 19.61
N GLY A 71 3.50 6.56 18.56
CA GLY A 71 4.92 6.85 18.36
C GLY A 71 5.77 5.69 17.80
N LEU A 72 5.15 4.73 17.09
CA LEU A 72 5.86 3.59 16.49
C LEU A 72 6.91 4.04 15.45
N ARG A 73 8.09 3.41 15.46
CA ARG A 73 9.15 3.60 14.47
C ARG A 73 9.60 2.26 13.90
N ILE A 74 9.45 2.02 12.60
CA ILE A 74 9.95 0.80 11.93
C ILE A 74 11.01 1.20 10.90
N PHE A 75 12.18 0.56 10.94
CA PHE A 75 13.27 0.83 9.99
C PHE A 75 14.31 -0.30 9.91
N GLY A 76 15.28 -0.21 9.00
CA GLY A 76 16.52 -0.99 9.07
C GLY A 76 16.95 -1.69 7.78
N GLY A 77 16.17 -1.60 6.71
CA GLY A 77 16.47 -2.17 5.40
C GLY A 77 16.10 -3.65 5.23
N GLY A 78 15.57 -4.29 6.27
CA GLY A 78 15.15 -5.68 6.26
C GLY A 78 13.90 -5.95 5.40
N THR A 79 13.59 -7.23 5.23
CA THR A 79 12.56 -7.72 4.31
C THR A 79 11.44 -8.45 5.03
N PHE A 80 10.20 -8.21 4.61
CA PHE A 80 9.03 -9.00 4.94
C PHE A 80 8.64 -9.80 3.69
N ASP A 81 8.87 -11.10 3.69
CA ASP A 81 8.55 -12.01 2.58
C ASP A 81 7.23 -12.72 2.88
N GLY A 82 6.19 -12.33 2.13
CA GLY A 82 4.84 -12.86 2.30
C GLY A 82 4.62 -14.26 1.73
N GLN A 83 5.57 -14.82 0.97
CA GLN A 83 5.41 -16.12 0.29
C GLN A 83 4.10 -16.25 -0.53
N GLY A 84 3.73 -15.20 -1.26
CA GLY A 84 2.46 -15.03 -1.95
C GLY A 84 2.09 -16.16 -2.91
N ALA A 85 3.06 -16.68 -3.67
CA ALA A 85 2.86 -17.78 -4.62
C ALA A 85 2.23 -19.04 -4.00
N SER A 86 2.45 -19.27 -2.69
CA SER A 86 1.81 -20.38 -1.97
C SER A 86 0.29 -20.23 -1.81
N ALA A 87 -0.25 -19.03 -2.01
CA ALA A 87 -1.63 -18.64 -1.71
C ALA A 87 -2.42 -18.12 -2.91
N TRP A 88 -1.78 -17.57 -3.95
CA TRP A 88 -2.49 -16.90 -5.05
C TRP A 88 -3.48 -17.78 -5.82
N LYS A 89 -3.24 -19.11 -5.89
CA LYS A 89 -4.19 -20.07 -6.48
C LYS A 89 -5.57 -20.05 -5.83
N TYR A 90 -5.67 -19.66 -4.55
CA TYR A 90 -6.94 -19.60 -3.82
C TYR A 90 -7.76 -18.35 -4.12
N ARG A 91 -7.19 -17.35 -4.81
CA ARG A 91 -7.93 -16.14 -5.20
C ARG A 91 -8.82 -16.34 -6.43
N LYS A 92 -8.58 -17.39 -7.22
CA LYS A 92 -9.43 -17.79 -8.37
C LYS A 92 -10.70 -18.55 -7.95
N CYS A 93 -11.10 -18.45 -6.69
CA CYS A 93 -12.28 -19.10 -6.15
C CYS A 93 -13.57 -18.43 -6.65
N THR A 94 -14.61 -19.23 -6.89
CA THR A 94 -15.93 -18.76 -7.33
C THR A 94 -16.97 -18.76 -6.20
N HIS A 95 -16.77 -19.56 -5.15
CA HIS A 95 -17.65 -19.66 -3.99
C HIS A 95 -16.84 -19.83 -2.69
N ASN A 96 -17.28 -19.22 -1.58
CA ASN A 96 -16.66 -19.30 -0.25
C ASN A 96 -15.14 -19.05 -0.24
N CYS A 97 -14.75 -17.96 -0.91
CA CYS A 97 -13.38 -17.49 -0.97
C CYS A 97 -12.81 -17.21 0.42
N ARG A 98 -11.64 -17.77 0.70
CA ARG A 98 -10.87 -17.40 1.88
C ARG A 98 -10.21 -16.04 1.67
N ASN A 99 -10.35 -15.17 2.66
CA ASN A 99 -9.57 -13.94 2.69
C ASN A 99 -8.10 -14.30 2.87
N LEU A 100 -7.27 -13.78 1.97
CA LEU A 100 -5.83 -13.97 2.03
C LEU A 100 -5.24 -13.00 3.06
N PRO A 101 -4.25 -13.42 3.87
CA PRO A 101 -3.70 -12.55 4.91
C PRO A 101 -2.83 -11.45 4.30
N VAL A 102 -3.05 -10.23 4.76
CA VAL A 102 -2.19 -9.06 4.52
C VAL A 102 -0.81 -9.30 5.14
N SER A 103 0.22 -8.73 4.53
CA SER A 103 1.56 -8.91 5.10
C SER A 103 1.81 -8.11 6.37
N ILE A 104 1.62 -6.80 6.31
CA ILE A 104 1.85 -5.89 7.44
C ILE A 104 0.58 -5.07 7.68
N ARG A 105 0.00 -5.18 8.87
CA ARG A 105 -1.21 -4.45 9.24
C ARG A 105 -0.92 -3.45 10.35
N PHE A 106 -1.40 -2.23 10.19
CA PHE A 106 -1.37 -1.17 11.20
C PHE A 106 -2.81 -0.85 11.61
N ASP A 107 -3.14 -1.11 12.86
CA ASP A 107 -4.47 -0.87 13.42
C ASP A 107 -4.36 0.17 14.55
N PHE A 108 -5.01 1.32 14.40
CA PHE A 108 -5.05 2.35 15.45
C PHE A 108 -3.67 2.84 15.91
N VAL A 109 -2.72 2.93 14.97
CA VAL A 109 -1.39 3.48 15.23
C VAL A 109 -1.42 4.99 15.06
N THR A 110 -0.84 5.70 16.03
CA THR A 110 -0.75 7.17 16.01
C THR A 110 0.68 7.67 16.02
N ASN A 111 0.95 8.80 15.35
CA ASN A 111 2.26 9.47 15.31
C ASN A 111 3.41 8.54 14.87
N GLY A 112 3.15 7.62 13.93
CA GLY A 112 4.07 6.57 13.51
C GLY A 112 4.96 6.97 12.32
N LEU A 113 6.07 6.25 12.14
CA LEU A 113 6.93 6.33 10.96
C LEU A 113 7.47 4.95 10.61
N VAL A 114 7.22 4.53 9.38
CA VAL A 114 7.76 3.32 8.76
C VAL A 114 8.68 3.79 7.65
N GLN A 115 9.94 3.37 7.67
CA GLN A 115 10.90 3.80 6.67
C GLN A 115 11.90 2.71 6.29
N ARG A 116 12.40 2.71 5.06
CA ARG A 116 13.50 1.81 4.65
C ARG A 116 13.20 0.35 5.01
N ILE A 117 12.11 -0.19 4.52
CA ILE A 117 11.79 -1.62 4.61
C ILE A 117 11.40 -2.15 3.23
N ARG A 118 11.60 -3.46 3.04
CA ARG A 118 11.18 -4.18 1.84
C ARG A 118 9.99 -5.07 2.18
N SER A 119 8.94 -5.06 1.37
CA SER A 119 7.81 -6.00 1.47
C SER A 119 7.67 -6.73 0.14
N ILE A 120 7.87 -8.05 0.14
CA ILE A 120 7.91 -8.83 -1.09
C ILE A 120 6.87 -9.95 -1.08
N ASN A 121 6.28 -10.24 -2.25
CA ASN A 121 5.42 -11.38 -2.50
C ASN A 121 4.32 -11.55 -1.43
N SER A 122 3.46 -10.55 -1.22
CA SER A 122 2.35 -10.70 -0.28
C SER A 122 1.30 -11.71 -0.77
N LYS A 123 0.60 -12.37 0.16
CA LYS A 123 -0.53 -13.25 -0.17
C LYS A 123 -1.78 -12.47 -0.60
N ALA A 124 -1.97 -11.29 0.01
CA ALA A 124 -2.99 -10.29 -0.31
C ALA A 124 -2.29 -8.93 -0.38
N PHE A 125 -2.82 -7.89 0.26
CA PHE A 125 -2.16 -6.59 0.35
C PHE A 125 -0.80 -6.70 1.06
N HIS A 126 0.17 -5.88 0.64
CA HIS A 126 1.45 -5.76 1.31
C HIS A 126 1.31 -5.02 2.63
N ILE A 127 0.64 -3.87 2.63
CA ILE A 127 0.41 -3.05 3.82
C ILE A 127 -1.07 -2.67 3.91
N ASN A 128 -1.68 -2.87 5.08
CA ASN A 128 -3.00 -2.34 5.41
C ASN A 128 -2.90 -1.34 6.57
N VAL A 129 -3.57 -0.20 6.44
CA VAL A 129 -3.59 0.90 7.40
C VAL A 129 -5.04 1.18 7.78
N PHE A 130 -5.40 0.88 9.02
CA PHE A 130 -6.77 1.00 9.50
C PHE A 130 -6.85 1.81 10.80
N GLY A 131 -7.75 2.79 10.87
CA GLY A 131 -7.95 3.58 12.10
C GLY A 131 -6.72 4.40 12.53
N CYS A 132 -5.74 4.61 11.64
CA CYS A 132 -4.46 5.22 12.00
C CYS A 132 -4.49 6.75 11.87
N LYS A 133 -3.66 7.43 12.67
CA LYS A 133 -3.52 8.90 12.64
C LYS A 133 -2.07 9.35 12.58
N LYS A 134 -1.69 10.30 11.72
CA LYS A 134 -0.30 10.83 11.66
C LYS A 134 0.73 9.72 11.43
N LEU A 135 0.47 8.82 10.48
CA LEU A 135 1.35 7.70 10.14
C LEU A 135 2.10 7.99 8.83
N LYS A 136 3.43 7.94 8.87
CA LYS A 136 4.27 8.24 7.71
C LYS A 136 4.97 6.99 7.18
N PHE A 137 5.03 6.85 5.86
CA PHE A 137 5.73 5.81 5.12
C PHE A 137 6.74 6.47 4.19
N LYS A 138 8.02 6.05 4.22
CA LYS A 138 9.03 6.57 3.30
C LYS A 138 10.15 5.62 2.93
N PHE A 139 10.73 5.75 1.74
CA PHE A 139 11.80 4.86 1.28
C PHE A 139 11.41 3.39 1.38
N LEU A 140 10.15 3.08 1.03
CA LEU A 140 9.67 1.70 0.97
C LEU A 140 9.99 1.09 -0.40
N GLU A 141 10.23 -0.21 -0.40
CA GLU A 141 10.30 -1.01 -1.61
C GLU A 141 9.32 -2.16 -1.48
N ILE A 142 8.24 -2.11 -2.25
CA ILE A 142 7.15 -3.08 -2.24
C ILE A 142 7.13 -3.76 -3.60
N THR A 143 7.28 -5.09 -3.63
CA THR A 143 7.38 -5.82 -4.90
C THR A 143 6.63 -7.15 -4.89
N ALA A 144 5.84 -7.40 -5.92
CA ALA A 144 5.29 -8.71 -6.28
C ALA A 144 5.26 -8.85 -7.82
N PRO A 145 5.14 -10.07 -8.38
CA PRO A 145 4.92 -10.27 -9.80
C PRO A 145 3.73 -9.45 -10.34
N ASP A 146 3.79 -9.05 -11.61
CA ASP A 146 2.73 -8.28 -12.26
C ASP A 146 1.41 -9.06 -12.42
N ASP A 147 1.49 -10.39 -12.48
CA ASP A 147 0.34 -11.29 -12.52
C ASP A 147 -0.15 -11.72 -11.12
N SER A 148 0.46 -11.22 -10.04
CA SER A 148 0.09 -11.61 -8.68
C SER A 148 -1.22 -10.95 -8.24
N PRO A 149 -2.22 -11.74 -7.80
CA PRO A 149 -3.57 -11.23 -7.72
C PRO A 149 -3.88 -10.66 -6.30
N ASN A 150 -4.49 -9.47 -6.19
CA ASN A 150 -4.84 -8.75 -4.93
C ASN A 150 -3.61 -8.31 -4.12
N THR A 151 -2.49 -8.08 -4.78
CA THR A 151 -1.27 -7.63 -4.10
C THR A 151 -1.22 -6.12 -3.99
N ASP A 152 -2.26 -5.47 -3.47
CA ASP A 152 -2.25 -4.02 -3.29
C ASP A 152 -1.01 -3.60 -2.46
N GLY A 153 -0.36 -2.49 -2.82
CA GLY A 153 0.83 -2.01 -2.13
C GLY A 153 0.50 -1.50 -0.73
N ILE A 154 -0.22 -0.36 -0.65
CA ILE A 154 -0.69 0.20 0.62
C ILE A 154 -2.20 0.47 0.52
N HIS A 155 -2.98 -0.28 1.29
CA HIS A 155 -4.41 -0.06 1.45
C HIS A 155 -4.70 0.74 2.72
N MET A 156 -5.54 1.77 2.65
CA MET A 156 -5.88 2.67 3.76
C MET A 156 -7.39 2.76 3.99
N GLY A 157 -7.87 2.50 5.20
CA GLY A 157 -9.28 2.68 5.59
C GLY A 157 -9.42 3.40 6.92
N HIS A 158 -10.46 4.21 7.09
CA HIS A 158 -10.75 4.92 8.35
C HIS A 158 -9.54 5.64 8.98
N SER A 159 -8.62 6.16 8.17
CA SER A 159 -7.33 6.69 8.65
C SER A 159 -7.13 8.15 8.26
N ASN A 160 -6.46 8.94 9.09
CA ASN A 160 -6.24 10.35 8.85
C ASN A 160 -4.80 10.82 9.01
N GLU A 161 -4.41 11.87 8.28
CA GLU A 161 -3.04 12.41 8.31
C GLU A 161 -1.98 11.34 7.97
N VAL A 162 -2.29 10.45 7.02
CA VAL A 162 -1.35 9.41 6.55
C VAL A 162 -0.49 10.00 5.43
N THR A 163 0.82 9.80 5.47
CA THR A 163 1.73 10.27 4.40
C THR A 163 2.52 9.11 3.82
N VAL A 164 2.53 8.96 2.50
CA VAL A 164 3.40 8.01 1.77
C VAL A 164 4.29 8.80 0.83
N TYR A 165 5.61 8.66 0.95
CA TYR A 165 6.50 9.40 0.07
C TYR A 165 7.85 8.74 -0.24
N ASP A 166 8.52 9.16 -1.32
CA ASP A 166 9.84 8.65 -1.75
C ASP A 166 9.91 7.10 -1.73
N SER A 167 8.98 6.40 -2.38
CA SER A 167 8.85 4.93 -2.28
C SER A 167 8.63 4.28 -3.66
N HIS A 168 9.02 3.01 -3.80
CA HIS A 168 8.82 2.21 -5.00
C HIS A 168 7.86 1.06 -4.70
N ILE A 169 6.78 0.95 -5.47
CA ILE A 169 5.74 -0.05 -5.28
C ILE A 169 5.43 -0.67 -6.65
N SER A 170 5.68 -1.96 -6.82
CA SER A 170 5.41 -2.69 -8.07
C SER A 170 4.74 -4.01 -7.74
N THR A 171 3.45 -4.13 -8.03
CA THR A 171 2.63 -5.27 -7.64
C THR A 171 1.59 -5.54 -8.72
N GLY A 172 0.96 -6.72 -8.72
CA GLY A 172 -0.09 -7.06 -9.69
C GLY A 172 -1.49 -6.50 -9.41
N ASP A 173 -1.62 -5.47 -8.56
CA ASP A 173 -2.91 -4.83 -8.24
C ASP A 173 -2.68 -3.34 -7.88
N ASP A 174 -3.56 -2.71 -7.10
CA ASP A 174 -3.46 -1.29 -6.72
C ASP A 174 -2.10 -0.92 -6.06
N CYS A 175 -1.41 0.08 -6.60
CA CYS A 175 -0.19 0.62 -5.96
C CYS A 175 -0.49 1.20 -4.56
N ILE A 176 -1.52 2.04 -4.48
CA ILE A 176 -2.06 2.59 -3.23
C ILE A 176 -3.58 2.65 -3.38
N SER A 177 -4.33 2.05 -2.45
CA SER A 177 -5.79 2.09 -2.41
C SER A 177 -6.30 2.77 -1.13
N ILE A 178 -7.34 3.61 -1.25
CA ILE A 178 -7.92 4.38 -0.14
C ILE A 178 -9.42 4.07 -0.04
N GLY A 179 -9.78 3.29 0.98
CA GLY A 179 -11.14 2.98 1.37
C GLY A 179 -11.83 4.10 2.16
N PRO A 180 -13.13 3.92 2.47
CA PRO A 180 -13.96 4.92 3.14
C PRO A 180 -13.46 5.28 4.55
N GLY A 181 -13.89 6.46 5.01
CA GLY A 181 -13.54 6.99 6.33
C GLY A 181 -12.11 7.54 6.45
N SER A 182 -11.29 7.45 5.40
CA SER A 182 -9.96 8.04 5.36
C SER A 182 -9.99 9.49 4.85
N PHE A 183 -9.17 10.37 5.43
CA PHE A 183 -9.04 11.77 5.02
C PHE A 183 -7.63 12.31 5.29
N ASP A 184 -7.28 13.49 4.78
CA ASP A 184 -5.95 14.12 4.95
C ASP A 184 -4.77 13.19 4.64
N THR A 185 -4.87 12.43 3.55
CA THR A 185 -3.82 11.52 3.09
C THR A 185 -2.93 12.21 2.06
N TYR A 186 -1.62 12.13 2.23
CA TYR A 186 -0.61 12.80 1.40
C TYR A 186 0.28 11.77 0.71
N ILE A 187 0.28 11.73 -0.62
CA ILE A 187 1.10 10.78 -1.40
C ILE A 187 2.00 11.60 -2.32
N SER A 188 3.32 11.41 -2.24
CA SER A 188 4.27 12.21 -3.03
C SER A 188 5.54 11.43 -3.40
N LYS A 189 6.03 11.52 -4.64
CA LYS A 189 7.25 10.82 -5.09
C LYS A 189 7.19 9.30 -4.88
N VAL A 190 6.05 8.71 -5.20
CA VAL A 190 5.88 7.25 -5.22
C VAL A 190 5.97 6.78 -6.67
N VAL A 191 6.86 5.83 -6.94
CA VAL A 191 6.97 5.16 -8.24
C VAL A 191 6.12 3.91 -8.18
N CYS A 192 5.10 3.84 -9.03
CA CYS A 192 4.22 2.68 -9.17
C CYS A 192 4.63 1.86 -10.41
N GLY A 193 4.76 0.54 -10.25
CA GLY A 193 5.01 -0.42 -11.32
C GLY A 193 3.73 -0.84 -12.06
N PRO A 194 3.79 -1.89 -12.91
CA PRO A 194 2.62 -2.36 -13.67
C PRO A 194 1.59 -2.99 -12.74
N GLY A 195 0.56 -2.23 -12.39
CA GLY A 195 -0.58 -2.64 -11.56
C GLY A 195 -1.92 -2.50 -12.28
N HIS A 196 -3.03 -2.68 -11.55
CA HIS A 196 -4.40 -2.50 -12.03
C HIS A 196 -4.97 -1.12 -11.66
N ASP A 197 -6.04 -0.71 -12.37
CA ASP A 197 -6.88 0.44 -12.00
C ASP A 197 -7.77 0.12 -10.78
N TYR A 198 -7.94 1.09 -9.87
CA TYR A 198 -8.77 0.97 -8.66
C TYR A 198 -10.27 0.77 -8.97
N CYS A 199 -10.82 -0.41 -8.68
CA CYS A 199 -12.27 -0.66 -8.72
C CYS A 199 -12.69 -1.82 -7.78
N PRO A 200 -12.97 -1.55 -6.50
CA PRO A 200 -13.10 -2.59 -5.47
C PRO A 200 -14.34 -3.51 -5.58
N SER A 201 -15.30 -3.26 -6.49
CA SER A 201 -16.53 -4.06 -6.57
C SER A 201 -17.14 -4.28 -7.96
N GLY A 202 -16.44 -3.90 -9.05
CA GLY A 202 -16.98 -4.02 -10.42
C GLY A 202 -18.28 -3.23 -10.70
N SER A 203 -18.77 -2.48 -9.71
CA SER A 203 -19.99 -1.68 -9.76
C SER A 203 -19.75 -0.36 -9.02
N CYS A 204 -18.91 0.50 -9.61
CA CYS A 204 -18.80 1.89 -9.20
C CYS A 204 -20.04 2.68 -9.67
N GLY A 205 -21.20 2.38 -9.09
CA GLY A 205 -22.32 3.31 -9.10
C GLY A 205 -21.98 4.47 -8.16
N ILE A 206 -21.88 5.69 -8.69
CA ILE A 206 -21.61 6.90 -7.92
C ILE A 206 -22.69 7.05 -6.83
N ARG A 207 -22.33 6.80 -5.58
CA ARG A 207 -23.16 7.13 -4.41
C ARG A 207 -22.36 8.04 -3.49
N SER A 208 -22.59 9.33 -3.69
CA SER A 208 -22.04 10.48 -2.94
C SER A 208 -20.54 10.77 -3.17
N PRO A 209 -20.16 12.05 -3.38
CA PRO A 209 -18.74 12.42 -3.59
C PRO A 209 -17.88 12.20 -2.34
N SER A 210 -16.68 11.66 -2.52
CA SER A 210 -15.68 11.41 -1.46
C SER A 210 -15.19 12.71 -0.78
N GLN A 211 -14.72 12.65 0.46
CA GLN A 211 -14.07 13.78 1.15
C GLN A 211 -12.54 13.63 1.23
N VAL A 212 -11.97 12.72 0.43
CA VAL A 212 -10.53 12.49 0.35
C VAL A 212 -9.87 13.64 -0.40
N HIS A 213 -8.93 14.32 0.27
CA HIS A 213 -8.08 15.33 -0.32
C HIS A 213 -6.88 14.66 -1.00
N ILE A 214 -6.75 14.76 -2.32
CA ILE A 214 -5.54 14.34 -3.05
C ILE A 214 -4.94 15.58 -3.69
N ARG A 215 -3.70 15.91 -3.33
CA ARG A 215 -3.01 17.11 -3.83
C ARG A 215 -1.53 16.82 -4.09
N ASP A 216 -0.93 17.59 -4.99
CA ASP A 216 0.52 17.60 -5.28
C ASP A 216 1.08 16.26 -5.77
N LEU A 217 0.29 15.52 -6.54
CA LEU A 217 0.66 14.23 -7.07
C LEU A 217 1.35 14.37 -8.44
N THR A 218 2.52 13.76 -8.62
CA THR A 218 3.26 13.79 -9.89
C THR A 218 3.39 12.38 -10.42
N PHE A 219 2.81 12.13 -11.60
CA PHE A 219 3.09 10.95 -12.41
C PHE A 219 4.17 11.35 -13.42
N LYS A 220 5.32 10.67 -13.39
CA LYS A 220 6.46 11.00 -14.24
C LYS A 220 7.09 9.75 -14.85
N ASP A 221 7.47 9.84 -16.12
CA ASP A 221 8.22 8.82 -16.87
C ASP A 221 7.54 7.45 -16.83
N ILE A 222 6.24 7.41 -17.15
CA ILE A 222 5.44 6.17 -17.18
C ILE A 222 5.39 5.67 -18.62
N TRP A 223 5.86 4.44 -18.87
CA TRP A 223 5.96 3.86 -20.22
C TRP A 223 5.38 2.46 -20.25
N GLY A 224 4.65 2.12 -21.31
CA GLY A 224 4.12 0.79 -21.50
C GLY A 224 2.89 0.75 -22.40
N THR A 225 2.03 -0.22 -22.11
CA THR A 225 0.84 -0.48 -22.90
C THR A 225 -0.38 -0.76 -22.01
N SER A 226 -1.56 -0.28 -22.42
CA SER A 226 -2.83 -0.52 -21.72
C SER A 226 -3.62 -1.67 -22.37
N GLY A 227 -4.33 -2.45 -21.55
CA GLY A 227 -5.29 -3.46 -21.99
C GLY A 227 -6.64 -2.89 -22.44
N THR A 228 -6.90 -1.60 -22.19
CA THR A 228 -8.12 -0.88 -22.56
C THR A 228 -7.77 0.41 -23.32
N LYS A 229 -8.75 1.01 -24.01
CA LYS A 229 -8.53 2.30 -24.69
C LYS A 229 -8.31 3.44 -23.69
N LEU A 230 -9.02 3.46 -22.57
CA LEU A 230 -8.83 4.44 -21.51
C LEU A 230 -7.61 4.06 -20.67
N ALA A 231 -6.45 4.66 -20.97
CA ALA A 231 -5.18 4.31 -20.33
C ALA A 231 -4.83 5.21 -19.14
N VAL A 232 -5.50 6.34 -18.99
CA VAL A 232 -5.36 7.25 -17.83
C VAL A 232 -6.76 7.67 -17.40
N ASP A 233 -7.16 7.34 -16.18
CA ASP A 233 -8.42 7.81 -15.59
C ASP A 233 -8.15 8.47 -14.23
N LEU A 234 -8.30 9.80 -14.16
CA LEU A 234 -8.12 10.60 -12.96
C LEU A 234 -9.48 11.11 -12.49
N SER A 235 -10.15 10.35 -11.64
CA SER A 235 -11.47 10.70 -11.13
C SER A 235 -11.42 11.10 -9.66
N CYS A 236 -11.62 12.39 -9.42
CA CYS A 236 -11.63 13.00 -8.09
C CYS A 236 -13.03 13.46 -7.68
N SER A 237 -13.19 13.71 -6.38
CA SER A 237 -14.48 14.10 -5.83
C SER A 237 -14.93 15.46 -6.33
N SER A 238 -16.20 15.58 -6.72
CA SER A 238 -16.82 16.88 -7.04
C SER A 238 -16.99 17.78 -5.81
N ARG A 239 -16.96 17.22 -4.59
CA ARG A 239 -16.95 18.02 -3.35
C ARG A 239 -15.55 18.46 -2.95
N VAL A 240 -14.53 17.67 -3.29
CA VAL A 240 -13.13 17.91 -2.94
C VAL A 240 -12.26 17.63 -4.17
N PRO A 241 -12.14 18.61 -5.09
CA PRO A 241 -11.31 18.45 -6.28
C PRO A 241 -9.86 18.15 -5.93
N CYS A 242 -9.21 17.33 -6.76
CA CYS A 242 -7.77 17.14 -6.70
C CYS A 242 -7.05 18.40 -7.16
N ARG A 243 -5.94 18.75 -6.52
CA ARG A 243 -5.17 19.95 -6.87
C ARG A 243 -3.70 19.67 -7.12
N ASN A 244 -3.07 20.48 -7.98
CA ASN A 244 -1.65 20.40 -8.30
C ASN A 244 -1.18 19.02 -8.80
N PHE A 245 -2.03 18.31 -9.56
CA PHE A 245 -1.57 17.10 -10.24
C PHE A 245 -0.57 17.46 -11.35
N LYS A 246 0.41 16.60 -11.58
CA LYS A 246 1.44 16.80 -12.60
C LYS A 246 1.61 15.52 -13.40
N LEU A 247 1.34 15.56 -14.70
CA LEU A 247 1.69 14.49 -15.64
C LEU A 247 2.94 14.90 -16.41
N HIS A 248 3.98 14.06 -16.39
CA HIS A 248 5.22 14.33 -17.10
C HIS A 248 5.73 13.09 -17.81
N ASN A 249 5.89 13.12 -19.14
CA ASN A 249 6.40 11.98 -19.91
C ASN A 249 5.60 10.68 -19.67
N ILE A 250 4.32 10.70 -20.05
CA ILE A 250 3.46 9.52 -20.02
C ILE A 250 3.41 8.93 -21.43
N HIS A 251 3.61 7.62 -21.54
CA HIS A 251 3.56 6.84 -22.77
C HIS A 251 2.93 5.47 -22.51
N LEU A 252 1.60 5.41 -22.52
CA LEU A 252 0.80 4.20 -22.44
C LEU A 252 0.04 4.01 -23.75
N SER A 253 0.48 3.08 -24.59
CA SER A 253 -0.19 2.77 -25.88
C SER A 253 -1.20 1.64 -25.73
N TYR A 254 -2.33 1.69 -26.43
CA TYR A 254 -3.32 0.61 -26.34
C TYR A 254 -2.83 -0.65 -27.07
N LYS A 255 -2.95 -1.84 -26.46
CA LYS A 255 -2.54 -3.11 -27.11
C LYS A 255 -3.43 -3.55 -28.28
N GLY A 256 -4.64 -2.99 -28.42
CA GLY A 256 -5.58 -3.38 -29.47
C GLY A 256 -5.31 -2.70 -30.83
N ASN A 257 -6.10 -3.08 -31.84
CA ASN A 257 -5.87 -2.74 -33.25
C ASN A 257 -5.67 -1.24 -33.55
N SER A 258 -6.30 -0.34 -32.80
CA SER A 258 -6.15 1.10 -33.04
C SER A 258 -4.82 1.67 -32.54
N ARG A 259 -4.14 1.03 -31.58
CA ARG A 259 -2.98 1.54 -30.80
C ARG A 259 -3.16 2.90 -30.11
N VAL A 260 -4.25 3.61 -30.40
CA VAL A 260 -4.67 4.84 -29.73
C VAL A 260 -5.23 4.53 -28.35
N SER A 261 -4.64 5.17 -27.35
CA SER A 261 -5.13 5.27 -25.98
C SER A 261 -5.74 6.65 -25.73
N THR A 262 -6.57 6.77 -24.69
CA THR A 262 -7.25 7.99 -24.26
C THR A 262 -7.07 8.25 -22.77
N SER A 263 -7.31 9.49 -22.35
CA SER A 263 -7.33 9.91 -20.93
C SER A 263 -8.70 10.47 -20.54
N SER A 264 -9.07 10.33 -19.27
CA SER A 264 -10.28 10.92 -18.66
C SER A 264 -9.93 11.58 -17.34
N CYS A 265 -10.48 12.78 -17.09
CA CYS A 265 -10.26 13.52 -15.86
C CYS A 265 -11.61 14.04 -15.33
N SER A 266 -11.83 13.99 -14.02
CA SER A 266 -13.01 14.53 -13.35
C SER A 266 -12.62 15.20 -12.05
N ASN A 267 -12.89 16.51 -11.91
CA ASN A 267 -12.55 17.31 -10.72
C ASN A 267 -11.04 17.30 -10.37
N VAL A 268 -10.18 17.35 -11.38
CA VAL A 268 -8.72 17.36 -11.25
C VAL A 268 -8.18 18.68 -11.74
N GLU A 269 -7.49 19.41 -10.88
CA GLU A 269 -6.71 20.60 -11.21
C GLU A 269 -5.22 20.22 -11.24
N GLY A 270 -4.51 20.56 -12.32
CA GLY A 270 -3.10 20.19 -12.46
C GLY A 270 -2.43 20.75 -13.70
N THR A 271 -1.30 20.17 -14.07
CA THR A 271 -0.54 20.50 -15.30
C THR A 271 -0.05 19.21 -15.95
N SER A 272 0.10 19.25 -17.28
CA SER A 272 0.76 18.18 -18.02
C SER A 272 1.85 18.78 -18.90
N TYR A 273 3.00 18.11 -18.97
CA TYR A 273 4.15 18.59 -19.74
C TYR A 273 5.01 17.42 -20.24
N GLY A 274 5.89 17.66 -21.22
CA GLY A 274 6.66 16.61 -21.88
C GLY A 274 5.81 15.71 -22.78
N HIS A 275 6.28 14.50 -23.07
CA HIS A 275 5.59 13.58 -23.98
C HIS A 275 4.33 13.02 -23.33
N GLN A 276 3.18 13.06 -24.00
CA GLN A 276 1.90 12.57 -23.47
C GLN A 276 1.20 11.68 -24.50
N ILE A 277 1.30 10.36 -24.30
CA ILE A 277 0.48 9.34 -24.97
C ILE A 277 -0.12 8.48 -23.85
N PRO A 278 -1.44 8.41 -23.69
CA PRO A 278 -2.46 9.25 -24.35
C PRO A 278 -2.28 10.75 -24.09
N PRO A 279 -2.90 11.63 -24.90
CA PRO A 279 -2.99 13.05 -24.58
C PRO A 279 -3.57 13.26 -23.17
N SER A 280 -3.00 14.21 -22.42
CA SER A 280 -3.47 14.51 -21.07
C SER A 280 -4.92 14.98 -21.06
N CYS A 281 -5.67 14.55 -20.04
CA CYS A 281 -7.01 15.07 -19.74
C CYS A 281 -7.00 16.22 -18.73
N ILE A 282 -5.85 16.54 -18.15
CA ILE A 282 -5.68 17.68 -17.25
C ILE A 282 -5.61 18.93 -18.11
N ALA A 283 -6.65 19.76 -18.00
CA ALA A 283 -6.76 21.07 -18.63
C ALA A 283 -6.20 22.18 -17.72
#